data_AF-A0A0R2WP37-F1
#
_entry.id   AF-A0A0R2WP37-F1
#
_cell.length_a   1.000
_cell.length_b   1.000
_cell.length_c   1.000
_cell.angle_alpha   90.00
_cell.angle_beta   90.00
_cell.angle_gamma   90.00
#
_symmetry.space_group_name_H-M   'P 1'
#
loop_
_entity.id
_entity.type
_entity.pdbx_description
1 polymer ?
#
loop_
_entity_poly.entity_id
_entity_poly.type
_entity_poly.pdbx_seq_one_letter_code
_entity_poly.pdbx_strand_id
1 'polypeptide(L)' 'MAKNQKILPPEAIRALAEAEERRKIAFETNLPKELGGRQGPEAVRYGDWEKKGIAIDF' A
#
# COMPACT_ATOMS: atom_id res chain seq x y z
N MET A 1 14.11 -16.48 8.28
CA MET A 1 13.11 -15.38 8.38
C MET A 1 11.74 -16.00 8.63
N ALA A 2 11.36 -16.21 9.89
CA ALA A 2 10.06 -16.78 10.20
C ALA A 2 9.01 -15.66 10.16
N LYS A 3 8.17 -15.65 9.12
CA LYS A 3 6.94 -14.87 9.10
C LYS A 3 6.09 -15.38 10.27
N ASN A 4 6.07 -14.59 11.35
CA ASN A 4 5.21 -14.81 12.50
C ASN A 4 3.79 -14.98 11.95
N GLN A 5 3.26 -16.20 11.99
CA GLN A 5 1.90 -16.49 11.59
C GLN A 5 1.00 -15.88 12.65
N LYS A 6 0.83 -14.55 12.57
CA LYS A 6 -0.21 -13.84 13.28
C LYS A 6 -1.50 -14.45 12.77
N ILE A 7 -2.09 -15.33 13.58
CA ILE A 7 -3.43 -15.87 13.36
C ILE A 7 -4.31 -14.64 13.13
N LEU A 8 -4.71 -14.45 11.88
CA LEU A 8 -5.51 -13.30 11.50
C LEU A 8 -6.89 -13.50 12.12
N PRO A 9 -7.45 -12.48 12.79
CA PRO A 9 -8.83 -12.56 13.26
C PRO A 9 -9.77 -12.77 12.05
N PRO A 10 -10.92 -13.42 12.24
CA PRO A 10 -11.83 -13.76 11.14
C PRO A 10 -12.27 -12.51 10.34
N GLU A 11 -12.33 -11.35 10.98
CA GLU A 11 -12.59 -10.05 10.34
C GLU A 11 -11.49 -9.67 9.34
N ALA A 12 -10.22 -9.89 9.69
CA ALA A 12 -9.09 -9.59 8.80
C ALA A 12 -9.07 -10.51 7.58
N ILE A 13 -9.47 -11.77 7.74
CA ILE A 13 -9.59 -12.71 6.62
C ILE A 13 -10.69 -12.26 5.65
N ARG A 14 -11.85 -11.86 6.18
CA ARG A 14 -12.96 -11.33 5.36
C ARG A 14 -12.56 -10.07 4.62
N ALA A 15 -11.90 -9.13 5.28
CA ALA A 15 -11.43 -7.89 4.66
C ALA A 15 -10.43 -8.14 3.53
N LEU A 16 -9.54 -9.13 3.70
CA LEU A 16 -8.61 -9.52 2.63
C LEU A 16 -9.31 -10.17 1.45
N ALA A 17 -10.29 -11.05 1.70
CA ALA A 17 -11.09 -11.68 0.65
C ALA A 17 -11.86 -10.65 -0.18
N GLU A 18 -12.52 -9.69 0.48
CA GLU A 18 -13.24 -8.60 -0.21
C GLU A 18 -12.28 -7.70 -1.01
N ALA A 19 -11.11 -7.37 -0.46
CA ALA A 19 -10.09 -6.61 -1.18
C ALA A 19 -9.56 -7.36 -2.42
N GLU A 20 -9.43 -8.69 -2.34
CA GLU A 20 -9.08 -9.52 -3.50
C GLU A 20 -10.18 -9.54 -4.56
N GLU A 21 -11.44 -9.68 -4.18
CA GLU A 21 -12.58 -9.61 -5.11
C GLU A 21 -12.62 -8.26 -5.83
N ARG A 22 -12.41 -7.15 -5.09
CA ARG A 22 -12.30 -5.81 -5.68
C ARG A 22 -11.12 -5.69 -6.63
N ARG A 23 -9.96 -6.27 -6.31
CA ARG A 23 -8.79 -6.29 -7.21
C ARG A 23 -9.03 -7.08 -8.49
N LYS A 24 -9.79 -8.17 -8.43
CA LYS A 24 -10.15 -8.98 -9.61
C LYS A 24 -11.11 -8.26 -10.55
N ILE A 25 -11.98 -7.42 -10.01
CA ILE A 25 -12.97 -6.65 -10.78
C ILE A 25 -12.38 -5.31 -11.26
N ALA A 26 -11.39 -4.76 -10.54
CA ALA A 26 -10.71 -3.54 -10.93
C ALA A 26 -10.03 -3.74 -12.28
N PHE A 27 -10.41 -2.92 -13.26
CA PHE A 27 -9.70 -2.83 -14.53
C PHE A 27 -8.28 -2.34 -14.26
N GLU A 28 -7.29 -3.01 -14.85
CA GLU A 28 -5.92 -2.50 -14.89
C GLU A 28 -5.93 -1.18 -15.65
N THR A 29 -5.89 -0.09 -14.90
CA THR A 29 -5.61 1.22 -15.47
C THR A 29 -4.15 1.17 -15.93
N ASN A 30 -3.94 1.06 -17.25
CA ASN A 30 -2.64 1.12 -17.90
C ASN A 30 -2.06 2.53 -17.76
N LEU A 31 -1.65 2.89 -16.54
CA LEU A 31 -0.89 4.10 -16.29
C LEU A 31 0.57 3.83 -16.65
N PRO A 32 1.24 4.77 -17.34
CA PRO A 32 2.67 4.67 -17.55
C PRO A 32 3.36 4.54 -16.20
N LYS A 33 4.35 3.65 -16.13
CA LYS A 33 5.15 3.47 -14.92
C LYS A 33 5.88 4.77 -14.62
N GLU A 34 5.66 5.33 -13.44
CA GLU A 34 6.46 6.46 -12.97
C GLU A 34 7.92 5.98 -12.77
N LEU A 35 8.86 6.61 -13.48
CA LEU A 35 10.29 6.35 -13.37
C LEU A 35 10.92 7.46 -12.53
N GLY A 36 11.70 7.08 -11.51
CA GLY A 36 12.34 8.04 -10.59
C GLY A 36 11.45 8.55 -9.45
N GLY A 37 10.17 8.19 -9.42
CA GLY A 37 9.27 8.47 -8.31
C GLY A 37 9.54 7.59 -7.07
N ARG A 38 9.24 8.12 -5.88
CA ARG A 38 9.19 7.30 -4.65
C ARG A 38 8.08 6.26 -4.80
N GLN A 39 8.32 5.03 -4.35
CA GLN A 39 7.26 4.02 -4.31
C GLN A 39 6.13 4.47 -3.37
N GLY A 40 4.89 4.43 -3.85
CA GLY A 40 3.70 4.75 -3.08
C GLY A 40 3.19 6.19 -3.26
N PRO A 41 2.07 6.52 -2.63
CA PRO A 41 1.45 7.84 -2.72
C PRO A 41 2.44 8.95 -2.32
N GLU A 42 2.44 10.04 -3.09
CA GLU A 42 3.35 11.17 -2.89
C GLU A 42 3.11 11.83 -1.53
N ALA A 43 4.14 11.80 -0.67
CA ALA A 43 4.16 12.37 0.69
C ALA A 43 3.52 13.77 0.78
N VAL A 44 3.83 14.63 -0.20
CA VAL A 44 3.33 16.01 -0.29
C VAL A 44 1.81 16.07 -0.36
N ARG A 45 1.15 15.10 -1.02
CA ARG A 45 -0.31 15.05 -1.14
C ARG A 45 -1.02 14.61 0.14
N TYR A 46 -0.33 13.93 1.05
CA TYR A 46 -0.94 13.30 2.23
C TYR A 46 -0.40 13.84 3.56
N GLY A 47 0.42 14.89 3.54
CA GLY A 47 0.99 15.50 4.76
C GLY A 47 2.02 14.62 5.48
N ASP A 48 2.45 13.52 4.86
CA ASP A 48 3.41 12.58 5.45
C ASP A 48 4.83 12.91 4.97
N TRP A 49 5.44 13.91 5.62
CA TRP A 49 6.80 14.37 5.32
C TRP A 49 7.87 13.51 6.00
N GLU A 50 7.45 12.46 6.72
CA GLU A 50 8.34 11.62 7.49
C GLU A 50 8.65 10.32 6.74
N LYS A 51 9.94 10.00 6.66
CA LYS A 51 10.37 8.65 6.26
C LYS A 51 11.28 8.11 7.35
N LYS A 52 10.83 7.04 8.02
CA LYS A 52 11.56 6.43 9.14
C LYS A 52 11.85 7.42 10.28
N GLY A 53 10.92 8.34 10.56
CA GLY A 53 11.07 9.35 11.63
C GLY A 53 12.04 10.48 11.31
N ILE A 54 12.46 10.61 10.06
CA ILE A 54 13.24 11.75 9.57
C ILE A 54 12.31 12.61 8.72
N ALA A 55 12.17 13.89 9.08
CA ALA A 55 11.54 14.88 8.22
C ALA A 55 12.40 15.03 6.97
N ILE A 56 11.84 14.68 5.81
CA ILE A 56 12.50 14.80 4.52
C ILE A 56 11.87 15.96 3.79
N ASP A 57 12.66 17.01 3.60
CA ASP A 57 12.42 18.07 2.62
C ASP A 57 13.17 17.71 1.32
N PHE A 58 12.65 18.13 0.17
CA PHE A 58 13.00 17.68 -1.19
C PHE A 58 14.51 17.49 -1.48
#